data_AF-L1MJT4-F1
#
_entry.id   AF-L1MJT4-F1
#
_cell.length_a   1.000
_cell.length_b   1.000
_cell.length_c   1.000
_cell.angle_alpha   90.00
_cell.angle_beta   90.00
_cell.angle_gamma   90.00
#
_symmetry.space_group_name_H-M   'P 1'
#
loop_
_entity.id
_entity.type
_entity.pdbx_description
1 polymer ?
#
loop_
_entity_poly.entity_id
_entity_poly.type
_entity_poly.pdbx_seq_one_letter_code
_entity_poly.pdbx_strand_id
1 'polypeptide(L)'
;MNAVEIVTDLLQVIIGGLVLGAGLPALFAVGIRLASGSGTVNPDGTVTHTKDANLFQKTLAGLCFGVIIVAIIAGILWITKGVIYESFAWDIFGTEG
;
A
#
# COMPACT_ATOMS: atom_id res chain seq x y z
N MET A 1 34.46 -1.49 3.64
CA MET A 1 33.42 -2.12 2.81
C MET A 1 33.95 -3.44 2.30
N ASN A 2 33.61 -4.53 3.00
CA ASN A 2 33.81 -5.87 2.46
C ASN A 2 32.62 -6.25 1.56
N ALA A 3 32.77 -7.27 0.72
CA ALA A 3 31.72 -7.69 -0.21
C ALA A 3 30.41 -8.10 0.49
N VAL A 4 30.48 -8.55 1.74
CA VAL A 4 29.32 -8.98 2.52
C VAL A 4 28.45 -7.78 2.91
N GLU A 5 29.05 -6.68 3.36
CA GLU A 5 28.34 -5.44 3.70
C GLU A 5 27.55 -4.89 2.51
N ILE A 6 28.17 -4.86 1.31
CA ILE A 6 27.51 -4.37 0.10
C ILE A 6 26.27 -5.21 -0.23
N VAL A 7 26.38 -6.54 -0.13
CA VAL A 7 25.25 -7.44 -0.40
C VAL A 7 24.14 -7.25 0.64
N THR A 8 24.49 -7.08 1.91
CA THR A 8 23.50 -6.84 2.98
C THR A 8 22.74 -5.53 2.77
N ASP A 9 23.44 -4.44 2.46
CA ASP A 9 22.82 -3.14 2.20
C ASP A 9 21.92 -3.19 0.96
N LEU A 10 22.38 -3.86 -0.10
CA LEU A 10 21.60 -4.01 -1.33
C LEU A 10 20.32 -4.80 -1.08
N LEU A 11 20.39 -5.90 -0.31
CA LEU A 11 19.22 -6.69 0.07
C LEU A 11 18.22 -5.85 0.89
N GLN A 12 18.71 -5.02 1.81
CA GLN A 12 17.85 -4.16 2.61
C GLN A 12 17.06 -3.17 1.74
N VAL A 13 17.71 -2.53 0.76
CA VAL A 13 17.05 -1.62 -0.17
C VAL A 13 16.11 -2.36 -1.12
N ILE A 14 16.52 -3.52 -1.65
CA ILE A 14 15.68 -4.33 -2.54
C ILE A 14 14.42 -4.78 -1.82
N ILE A 15 14.53 -5.26 -0.59
CA ILE A 15 13.36 -5.68 0.21
C ILE A 15 12.46 -4.49 0.49
N GLY A 16 13.02 -3.35 0.93
CA GLY A 16 12.25 -2.13 1.15
C GLY A 16 11.53 -1.65 -0.11
N GLY A 17 12.24 -1.58 -1.24
CA GLY A 17 11.71 -1.20 -2.54
C GLY A 17 10.68 -2.18 -3.11
N LEU A 18 10.85 -3.49 -2.87
CA LEU A 18 9.89 -4.51 -3.29
C LEU A 18 8.60 -4.43 -2.45
N VAL A 19 8.72 -4.30 -1.13
CA VAL A 19 7.56 -4.19 -0.23
C VAL A 19 6.78 -2.91 -0.50
N LEU A 20 7.46 -1.76 -0.62
CA LEU A 20 6.76 -0.50 -0.86
C LEU A 20 6.32 -0.33 -2.32
N GLY A 21 7.14 -0.78 -3.28
CA GLY A 21 6.87 -0.66 -4.70
C GLY A 21 5.81 -1.66 -5.20
N ALA A 22 5.96 -2.95 -4.89
CA ALA A 22 5.04 -3.99 -5.35
C ALA A 22 3.96 -4.35 -4.32
N GLY A 23 4.18 -4.09 -3.03
CA GLY A 23 3.19 -4.38 -1.98
C GLY A 23 1.96 -3.48 -2.06
N LEU A 24 2.10 -2.19 -2.41
CA LEU A 24 0.95 -1.30 -2.62
C LEU A 24 0.05 -1.77 -3.79
N PRO A 25 0.58 -2.05 -4.99
CA PRO A 25 -0.17 -2.67 -6.08
C PRO A 25 -0.84 -4.00 -5.71
N ALA A 26 -0.13 -4.86 -4.95
CA ALA A 26 -0.71 -6.12 -4.48
C ALA A 26 -1.89 -5.89 -3.53
N LEU A 27 -1.78 -4.93 -2.60
CA LEU A 27 -2.85 -4.58 -1.67
C LEU A 27 -4.07 -4.00 -2.39
N PHE A 28 -3.84 -3.19 -3.44
CA PHE A 28 -4.91 -2.70 -4.31
C PHE A 28 -5.63 -3.85 -5.02
N ALA A 29 -4.90 -4.81 -5.60
CA ALA A 29 -5.48 -5.97 -6.25
C ALA A 29 -6.33 -6.81 -5.27
N VAL A 30 -5.84 -7.00 -4.04
CA VAL A 30 -6.60 -7.67 -2.97
C VAL A 30 -7.87 -6.87 -2.62
N GLY A 31 -7.78 -5.55 -2.47
CA GLY A 31 -8.93 -4.68 -2.21
C GLY A 31 -10.01 -4.78 -3.30
N ILE A 32 -9.62 -4.73 -4.58
CA ILE A 32 -10.53 -4.91 -5.72
C ILE A 32 -11.13 -6.32 -5.74
N ARG A 33 -10.33 -7.36 -5.43
CA ARG A 33 -10.82 -8.74 -5.37
C ARG A 33 -11.85 -8.93 -4.26
N LEU A 34 -11.70 -8.26 -3.13
CA LEU A 34 -12.68 -8.27 -2.05
C LEU A 34 -13.94 -7.47 -2.41
N ALA A 35 -13.79 -6.37 -3.15
CA ALA A 35 -14.89 -5.53 -3.58
C ALA A 35 -15.75 -6.14 -4.71
N SER A 36 -15.18 -7.01 -5.56
CA SER A 36 -15.86 -7.53 -6.75
C SER A 36 -16.90 -8.63 -6.49
N GLY A 37 -17.01 -9.12 -5.25
CA GLY A 37 -17.94 -10.19 -4.88
C GLY A 37 -17.58 -11.55 -5.49
N SER A 38 -18.17 -12.63 -4.97
CA SER A 38 -17.95 -13.98 -5.52
C SER A 38 -18.86 -14.21 -6.74
N GLY A 39 -18.27 -14.26 -7.94
CA GLY A 39 -18.96 -14.78 -9.12
C GLY A 39 -19.01 -16.31 -9.07
N THR A 40 -20.20 -16.90 -9.16
CA THR A 40 -20.34 -18.35 -9.34
C THR A 40 -20.41 -18.65 -10.83
N VAL A 41 -19.53 -19.54 -11.29
CA VAL A 41 -19.62 -20.08 -12.65
C VAL A 41 -20.74 -21.11 -12.66
N ASN A 42 -21.78 -20.85 -13.44
CA ASN A 42 -22.86 -21.80 -13.63
C ASN A 42 -22.39 -22.95 -14.53
N PRO A 43 -23.03 -24.13 -14.44
CA PRO A 43 -22.74 -25.27 -15.30
C PRO A 43 -22.88 -24.99 -16.82
N ASP A 44 -23.57 -23.92 -17.21
CA ASP A 44 -23.75 -23.49 -18.61
C ASP A 44 -22.61 -22.59 -19.14
N GLY A 45 -21.57 -22.34 -18.32
CA GLY A 45 -20.45 -21.46 -18.66
C GLY A 45 -20.71 -19.97 -18.47
N THR A 46 -21.93 -19.57 -18.04
CA THR A 46 -22.24 -18.19 -17.68
C THR A 46 -21.73 -17.88 -16.27
N VAL A 47 -21.27 -16.65 -16.08
CA VAL A 47 -20.88 -16.15 -14.75
C VAL A 47 -22.05 -15.37 -14.19
N THR A 48 -22.73 -15.91 -13.17
CA THR A 48 -23.68 -15.12 -12.39
C THR A 48 -22.96 -14.49 -11.20
N HIS A 49 -23.05 -13.16 -11.11
CA HIS A 49 -22.70 -12.43 -9.91
C HIS A 49 -23.82 -12.64 -8.88
N THR A 50 -23.80 -13.77 -8.17
CA THR A 50 -24.92 -14.23 -7.33
C THR A 50 -25.10 -13.44 -6.04
N LYS A 51 -24.09 -12.69 -5.57
CA LYS A 51 -24.22 -11.83 -4.39
C LYS A 51 -23.44 -10.54 -4.56
N ASP A 52 -24.12 -9.41 -4.38
CA ASP A 52 -23.47 -8.14 -4.05
C ASP A 52 -22.47 -8.38 -2.92
N ALA A 53 -21.29 -7.76 -3.02
CA ALA A 53 -20.27 -7.86 -1.98
C ALA A 53 -20.89 -7.50 -0.62
N ASN A 54 -20.84 -8.45 0.32
CA ASN A 54 -21.36 -8.27 1.67
C ASN A 54 -20.77 -7.00 2.29
N LEU A 55 -21.51 -6.32 3.17
CA LEU A 55 -21.05 -5.09 3.81
C LEU A 55 -19.64 -5.25 4.43
N PHE A 56 -19.35 -6.42 5.01
CA PHE A 56 -18.04 -6.80 5.54
C PHE A 56 -16.92 -6.79 4.49
N GLN A 57 -17.17 -7.30 3.29
CA GLN A 57 -16.17 -7.33 2.20
C GLN A 57 -15.88 -5.92 1.68
N LYS A 58 -16.92 -5.06 1.60
CA LYS A 58 -16.74 -3.64 1.26
C LYS A 58 -15.93 -2.90 2.32
N THR A 59 -16.17 -3.16 3.61
CA THR A 59 -15.37 -2.57 4.70
C THR A 59 -13.91 -3.02 4.63
N LEU A 60 -13.65 -4.30 4.37
CA LEU A 60 -12.28 -4.82 4.27
C LEU A 60 -11.54 -4.28 3.04
N ALA A 61 -12.22 -4.18 1.90
CA ALA A 61 -11.69 -3.50 0.72
C ALA A 61 -11.35 -2.03 1.01
N GLY A 62 -12.27 -1.32 1.68
CA GLY A 62 -12.05 0.06 2.13
C GLY A 62 -10.84 0.19 3.06
N LEU A 63 -10.61 -0.77 3.95
CA LEU A 63 -9.44 -0.80 4.82
C LEU A 63 -8.14 -0.97 4.03
N CYS A 64 -8.10 -1.86 3.02
CA CYS A 64 -6.94 -1.99 2.12
C CYS A 64 -6.62 -0.66 1.44
N PHE A 65 -7.64 0.03 0.92
CA PHE A 65 -7.46 1.36 0.34
C PHE A 65 -6.99 2.40 1.37
N GLY A 66 -7.53 2.37 2.59
CA GLY A 66 -7.11 3.25 3.68
C GLY A 66 -5.63 3.08 4.00
N VAL A 67 -5.14 1.84 4.08
CA VAL A 67 -3.71 1.55 4.29
C VAL A 67 -2.84 2.12 3.17
N ILE A 68 -3.27 2.01 1.91
CA ILE A 68 -2.55 2.60 0.77
C ILE A 68 -2.46 4.12 0.91
N ILE A 69 -3.56 4.79 1.25
CA ILE A 69 -3.59 6.24 1.45
C ILE A 69 -2.64 6.66 2.56
N VAL A 70 -2.67 5.97 3.71
CA VAL A 70 -1.75 6.24 4.83
C VAL A 70 -0.29 6.06 4.41
N ALA A 71 0.04 4.99 3.69
CA ALA A 71 1.39 4.74 3.19
C ALA A 71 1.87 5.83 2.22
N ILE A 72 0.99 6.30 1.32
CA ILE A 72 1.29 7.40 0.39
C ILE A 72 1.54 8.70 1.16
N ILE A 73 0.67 9.06 2.12
CA ILE A 73 0.82 10.28 2.93
C ILE A 73 2.13 10.22 3.73
N ALA A 74 2.42 9.10 4.39
CA ALA A 74 3.66 8.93 5.14
C ALA A 74 4.89 9.05 4.24
N GLY A 75 4.88 8.44 3.04
CA GLY A 75 5.96 8.56 2.07
C GLY A 75 6.16 9.99 1.56
N ILE A 76 5.07 10.71 1.26
CA ILE A 76 5.13 12.12 0.84
C ILE A 76 5.72 12.97 1.96
N LEU A 77 5.18 12.89 3.18
CA LEU A 77 5.67 13.67 4.32
C LEU A 77 7.14 13.38 4.62
N TRP A 78 7.58 12.13 4.48
CA TRP A 78 8.98 11.76 4.65
C TRP A 78 9.90 12.41 3.61
N ILE A 79 9.47 12.45 2.34
CA ILE A 79 10.22 13.07 1.25
C ILE A 79 10.23 14.60 1.39
N THR A 80 9.10 15.21 1.76
CA THR A 80 8.93 16.67 1.80
C THR A 80 9.30 17.31 3.15
N LYS A 81 9.72 16.53 4.16
CA LYS A 81 10.06 17.03 5.50
C LYS A 81 10.93 18.29 5.51
N GLY A 82 11.96 18.36 4.65
CA GLY A 82 12.87 19.51 4.58
C GLY A 82 12.19 20.76 3.99
N VAL A 83 11.35 20.59 2.97
CA VAL A 83 10.60 21.69 2.34
C VAL A 83 9.52 22.23 3.28
N ILE A 84 8.84 21.36 4.01
CA ILE A 84 7.80 21.75 4.99
C ILE A 84 8.43 22.59 6.11
N TYR A 85 9.60 22.18 6.59
CA TYR A 85 10.31 22.95 7.60
C TYR A 85 10.72 24.34 7.09
N GLU A 86 11.34 24.41 5.92
CA GLU A 86 11.84 25.68 5.37
C GLU A 86 10.72 26.63 4.90
N SER A 87 9.61 26.09 4.37
CA SER A 87 8.52 26.90 3.79
C SER A 87 7.37 27.20 4.77
N PHE A 88 7.15 26.34 5.77
CA PHE A 88 6.02 26.46 6.68
C PHE A 88 6.44 26.57 8.16
N ALA A 89 7.75 26.51 8.47
CA ALA A 89 8.28 26.49 9.84
C ALA A 89 7.59 25.47 10.76
N TRP A 90 7.08 24.38 10.16
CA TRP A 90 6.33 23.34 10.85
C TRP A 90 7.16 22.07 10.94
N ASP A 91 7.65 21.76 12.14
CA ASP A 91 8.40 20.54 12.41
C ASP A 91 7.44 19.39 12.78
N ILE A 92 6.99 18.66 11.76
CA ILE A 92 6.11 17.48 11.92
C ILE A 92 6.88 16.28 12.52
N PHE A 93 8.21 16.27 12.43
CA PHE A 93 9.03 15.11 12.79
C PHE A 93 9.96 15.35 13.99
N GLY A 94 9.95 16.54 14.58
CA GLY A 94 10.75 16.90 15.76
C GLY A 94 12.25 16.84 15.50
N THR A 95 12.67 17.11 14.26
CA THR A 95 14.05 16.95 13.81
C THR A 95 14.97 18.11 14.15
N GLU A 96 14.45 19.24 14.62
CA GLU A 96 15.24 20.44 14.95
C GLU A 96 14.89 20.99 16.34
N GLY A 97 15.63 20.49 17.33
CA GLY A 97 15.77 21.08 18.67
C GLY A 97 17.25 21.22 19.03
#